data_AF-A0A1A8HGU1-F1
#
_entry.id   AF-A0A1A8HGU1-F1
#
_cell.length_a   1.000
_cell.length_b   1.000
_cell.length_c   1.000
_cell.angle_alpha   90.00
_cell.angle_beta   90.00
_cell.angle_gamma   90.00
#
_symmetry.space_group_name_H-M   'P 1'
#
loop_
_entity.id
_entity.type
_entity.pdbx_description
1 polymer ?
#
loop_
_entity_poly.entity_id
_entity_poly.type
_entity_poly.pdbx_seq_one_letter_code
_entity_poly.pdbx_strand_id
1 'polypeptide(L)'
;LNHLWLSSVICYLTMFALDDLGVQNFSNIIKSLGINKMHLFMNFFFSHLTPWIQEEWNDIYDADFVEKEWIVPLLRWRPEISSLMDQLFEESQVQKAHVETTQPQEFNLTNPKARPVPEMIPHEEKRKAVPKGFYSANKAEAKISSVKLNNAAILRQEAFYHRQVEEEEQRIEQLVQGARDSSSFLQWQQEMREKDLQEKLPMMKQKHLETRISEENVALVRKQVAENNQKAAQLKKEETFKLMQKYAEKRMQEEKELRELVQQVAKGHKNPKAAKEKLQKLKQNIVKEVSEHNQELLRQALEEEQVRLCENVKKVSEIHAVESLQRDKTSRFDDTETAGHQMGEMSLAELKQRLTFLKQSQQQELEERHSQILQENKQKKQDMQEKLETISLHNRALAQAAANRKEEKRAKQEFLKQLVDQDETVLALKKKLEEQKQQRRQLKLLEKSKTKPQTGTPAAAQTETHGRQTSNRKNWEEINQEM
;
A
#
# COMPACT_ATOMS: atom_id res chain seq x y z
N LEU A 1 19.73 -12.40 3.71
CA LEU A 1 21.15 -12.80 3.63
C LEU A 1 22.04 -11.67 3.10
N ASN A 2 21.65 -10.97 2.03
CA ASN A 2 22.53 -10.09 1.24
C ASN A 2 23.29 -8.99 2.00
N HIS A 3 22.80 -8.49 3.15
CA HIS A 3 23.48 -7.41 3.88
C HIS A 3 24.75 -7.85 4.62
N LEU A 4 24.80 -9.07 5.18
CA LEU A 4 26.02 -9.57 5.82
C LEU A 4 27.14 -9.76 4.80
N TRP A 5 26.82 -10.41 3.67
CA TRP A 5 27.75 -10.58 2.55
C TRP A 5 28.31 -9.25 2.05
N LEU A 6 27.47 -8.21 1.94
CA LEU A 6 27.93 -6.89 1.52
C LEU A 6 28.91 -6.28 2.53
N SER A 7 28.59 -6.31 3.83
CA SER A 7 29.50 -5.83 4.88
C SER A 7 30.82 -6.61 4.92
N SER A 8 30.82 -7.93 4.71
CA SER A 8 32.05 -8.73 4.63
C SER A 8 32.93 -8.34 3.44
N VAL A 9 32.35 -8.09 2.26
CA VAL A 9 33.09 -7.62 1.07
C VAL A 9 33.66 -6.22 1.30
N ILE A 10 32.90 -5.30 1.91
CA ILE A 10 33.39 -3.96 2.24
C ILE A 10 34.52 -4.03 3.28
N CYS A 11 34.38 -4.87 4.31
CA CYS A 11 35.43 -5.10 5.29
C CYS A 11 36.72 -5.56 4.61
N TYR A 12 36.65 -6.58 3.74
CA TYR A 12 37.81 -7.05 2.96
C TYR A 12 38.45 -5.93 2.12
N LEU A 13 37.64 -5.11 1.42
CA LEU A 13 38.14 -3.98 0.62
C LEU A 13 38.80 -2.89 1.49
N THR A 14 38.30 -2.69 2.71
CA THR A 14 38.87 -1.73 3.68
C THR A 14 40.20 -2.22 4.25
N MET A 15 40.31 -3.53 4.51
CA MET A 15 41.48 -4.18 5.09
C MET A 15 42.64 -4.36 4.10
N PHE A 16 42.35 -4.90 2.92
CA PHE A 16 43.37 -5.51 2.04
C PHE A 16 43.44 -4.91 0.65
N ALA A 17 42.56 -3.95 0.31
CA ALA A 17 42.56 -3.30 -1.00
C ALA A 17 42.57 -1.76 -0.92
N LEU A 18 42.59 -1.15 0.28
CA LEU A 18 42.47 0.30 0.43
C LEU A 18 43.70 1.05 -0.11
N ASP A 19 44.91 0.52 0.12
CA ASP A 19 46.15 1.06 -0.44
C ASP A 19 46.23 0.91 -1.98
N ASP A 20 45.87 -0.27 -2.52
CA ASP A 20 45.88 -0.53 -3.98
C ASP A 20 44.82 0.26 -4.74
N LEU A 21 43.62 0.38 -4.16
CA LEU A 21 42.46 1.00 -4.81
C LEU A 21 42.48 2.53 -4.67
N GLY A 22 42.96 3.03 -3.52
CA GLY A 22 42.98 4.45 -3.16
C GLY A 22 41.62 5.01 -2.76
N VAL A 23 41.63 5.98 -1.83
CA VAL A 23 40.44 6.57 -1.20
C VAL A 23 39.40 7.09 -2.20
N GLN A 24 39.81 7.66 -3.34
CA GLN A 24 38.87 8.21 -4.33
C GLN A 24 38.02 7.13 -5.00
N ASN A 25 38.63 6.01 -5.41
CA ASN A 25 37.90 4.88 -5.99
C ASN A 25 37.06 4.16 -4.92
N PHE A 26 37.61 4.04 -3.70
CA PHE A 26 36.89 3.51 -2.54
C PHE A 26 35.62 4.32 -2.22
N SER A 27 35.71 5.66 -2.24
CA SER A 27 34.59 6.59 -2.08
C SER A 27 33.50 6.37 -3.13
N ASN A 28 33.88 6.21 -4.41
CA ASN A 28 32.94 5.95 -5.49
C ASN A 28 32.18 4.62 -5.31
N ILE A 29 32.88 3.55 -4.90
CA ILE A 29 32.26 2.26 -4.56
C ILE A 29 31.29 2.44 -3.40
N ILE A 30 31.71 3.10 -2.32
CA ILE A 30 30.89 3.34 -1.13
C ILE A 30 29.62 4.13 -1.45
N LYS A 31 29.71 5.23 -2.20
CA LYS A 31 28.56 6.04 -2.60
C LYS A 31 27.54 5.23 -3.39
N SER A 32 27.99 4.30 -4.25
CA SER A 32 27.12 3.41 -5.02
C SER A 32 26.36 2.36 -4.17
N LEU A 33 26.88 1.99 -3.00
CA LEU A 33 26.34 0.91 -2.15
C LEU A 33 25.31 1.38 -1.10
N GLY A 34 25.12 2.70 -0.97
CA GLY A 34 24.04 3.30 -0.19
C GLY A 34 24.52 4.05 1.06
N ILE A 35 24.89 5.31 0.86
CA ILE A 35 25.31 6.35 1.82
C ILE A 35 25.01 6.00 3.30
N ASN A 36 23.73 6.01 3.72
CA ASN A 36 23.31 5.81 5.12
C ASN A 36 23.81 4.50 5.75
N LYS A 37 23.87 3.40 4.99
CA LYS A 37 24.33 2.10 5.49
C LYS A 37 25.85 2.03 5.56
N MET A 38 26.53 2.67 4.62
CA MET A 38 27.98 2.70 4.57
C MET A 38 28.56 3.63 5.64
N HIS A 39 27.96 4.80 5.84
CA HIS A 39 28.29 5.71 6.94
C HIS A 39 28.18 5.01 8.31
N LEU A 40 27.06 4.29 8.55
CA LEU A 40 26.88 3.54 9.80
C LEU A 40 27.94 2.43 9.97
N PHE A 41 28.25 1.69 8.89
CA PHE A 41 29.26 0.62 8.91
C PHE A 41 30.67 1.16 9.14
N MET A 42 31.10 2.20 8.41
CA MET A 42 32.45 2.76 8.56
C MET A 42 32.65 3.44 9.91
N ASN A 43 31.65 4.18 10.39
CA ASN A 43 31.72 4.79 11.71
C ASN A 43 31.83 3.72 12.82
N PHE A 44 31.08 2.62 12.70
CA PHE A 44 31.23 1.47 13.60
C PHE A 44 32.64 0.86 13.50
N PHE A 45 33.08 0.51 12.29
CA PHE A 45 34.36 -0.18 12.05
C PHE A 45 35.55 0.63 12.57
N PHE A 46 35.68 1.91 12.21
CA PHE A 46 36.80 2.77 12.63
C PHE A 46 36.68 3.33 14.06
N SER A 47 35.51 3.24 14.71
CA SER A 47 35.37 3.55 16.14
C SER A 47 35.70 2.35 17.04
N HIS A 48 35.41 1.13 16.59
CA HIS A 48 35.66 -0.11 17.35
C HIS A 48 36.96 -0.83 16.94
N LEU A 49 37.72 -0.30 15.98
CA LEU A 49 38.97 -0.89 15.47
C LEU A 49 39.97 -1.21 16.60
N THR A 50 40.46 -0.18 17.30
CA THR A 50 41.39 -0.34 18.43
C THR A 50 40.70 -0.90 19.70
N PRO A 51 39.51 -0.45 20.13
CA PRO A 51 38.96 -0.82 21.45
C PRO A 51 38.22 -2.16 21.52
N TRP A 52 38.12 -2.94 20.43
CA TRP A 52 37.46 -4.25 20.44
C TRP A 52 37.92 -5.16 19.31
N ILE A 53 37.94 -4.68 18.06
CA ILE A 53 38.29 -5.50 16.90
C ILE A 53 39.76 -5.97 16.96
N GLN A 54 40.67 -5.12 17.45
CA GLN A 54 42.06 -5.49 17.72
C GLN A 54 42.18 -6.56 18.82
N GLU A 55 41.37 -6.50 19.88
CA GLU A 55 41.38 -7.50 20.95
C GLU A 55 40.93 -8.88 20.41
N GLU A 56 39.81 -8.92 19.70
CA GLU A 56 39.28 -10.15 19.06
C GLU A 56 40.20 -10.71 17.96
N TRP A 57 41.07 -9.90 17.36
CA TRP A 57 42.11 -10.37 16.43
C TRP A 57 43.38 -10.87 17.14
N ASN A 58 43.77 -10.24 18.24
CA ASN A 58 44.91 -10.67 19.08
C ASN A 58 44.66 -12.01 19.78
N ASP A 59 43.41 -12.40 20.00
CA ASP A 59 43.02 -13.72 20.50
C ASP A 59 43.21 -14.86 19.46
N ILE A 60 43.41 -14.51 18.18
CA ILE A 60 43.48 -15.46 17.05
C ILE A 60 44.85 -15.42 16.35
N TYR A 61 45.49 -14.25 16.32
CA TYR A 61 46.76 -13.98 15.64
C TYR A 61 47.73 -13.26 16.59
N ASP A 62 49.04 -13.34 16.29
CA ASP A 62 50.07 -12.65 17.09
C ASP A 62 49.78 -11.14 17.13
N ALA A 63 49.61 -10.58 18.33
CA ALA A 63 49.31 -9.17 18.54
C ALA A 63 50.37 -8.26 17.91
N ASP A 64 51.63 -8.71 17.91
CA ASP A 64 52.77 -7.99 17.36
C ASP A 64 52.71 -7.92 15.81
N PHE A 65 51.98 -8.83 15.17
CA PHE A 65 51.66 -8.85 13.74
C PHE A 65 50.37 -8.06 13.43
N VAL A 66 49.29 -8.28 14.21
CA VAL A 66 48.00 -7.58 14.07
C VAL A 66 48.18 -6.07 14.16
N GLU A 67 48.96 -5.58 15.13
CA GLU A 67 49.20 -4.15 15.27
C GLU A 67 49.94 -3.55 14.06
N LYS A 68 51.02 -4.20 13.62
CA LYS A 68 51.91 -3.68 12.57
C LYS A 68 51.31 -3.79 11.16
N GLU A 69 50.73 -4.94 10.81
CA GLU A 69 50.29 -5.24 9.45
C GLU A 69 48.82 -4.87 9.19
N TRP A 70 47.97 -4.82 10.22
CA TRP A 70 46.53 -4.53 10.05
C TRP A 70 46.12 -3.20 10.69
N ILE A 71 46.41 -2.98 11.98
CA ILE A 71 45.90 -1.79 12.69
C ILE A 71 46.60 -0.50 12.23
N VAL A 72 47.94 -0.50 12.13
CA VAL A 72 48.70 0.69 11.71
C VAL A 72 48.33 1.18 10.28
N PRO A 73 48.23 0.32 9.24
CA PRO A 73 47.77 0.73 7.91
C PRO A 73 46.35 1.29 7.88
N LEU A 74 45.42 0.73 8.68
CA LEU A 74 44.05 1.26 8.79
C LEU A 74 44.00 2.62 9.51
N LEU A 75 44.78 2.78 10.59
CA LEU A 75 44.87 4.03 11.34
C LEU A 75 45.50 5.16 10.50
N ARG A 76 46.41 4.83 9.57
CA ARG A 76 46.97 5.78 8.60
C ARG A 76 45.89 6.42 7.72
N TRP A 77 44.90 5.66 7.26
CA TRP A 77 43.80 6.14 6.42
C TRP A 77 42.62 6.78 7.20
N ARG A 78 42.71 6.81 8.53
CA ARG A 78 41.64 7.31 9.40
C ARG A 78 41.20 8.77 9.12
N PRO A 79 42.07 9.76 8.83
CA PRO A 79 41.62 11.12 8.55
C PRO A 79 40.93 11.25 7.19
N GLU A 80 41.40 10.55 6.15
CA GLU A 80 40.74 10.53 4.84
C GLU A 80 39.37 9.84 4.91
N ILE A 81 39.27 8.73 5.66
CA ILE A 81 37.99 8.05 5.90
C ILE A 81 37.05 8.90 6.77
N SER A 82 37.57 9.67 7.74
CA SER A 82 36.74 10.64 8.49
C SER A 82 36.13 11.69 7.56
N SER A 83 36.95 12.32 6.71
CA SER A 83 36.46 13.31 5.74
C SER A 83 35.44 12.72 4.76
N LEU A 84 35.63 11.46 4.35
CA LEU A 84 34.67 10.70 3.55
C LEU A 84 33.36 10.44 4.30
N MET A 85 33.40 10.13 5.60
CA MET A 85 32.20 9.96 6.43
C MET A 85 31.45 11.29 6.60
N ASP A 86 32.15 12.39 6.86
CA ASP A 86 31.54 13.73 6.98
C ASP A 86 30.83 14.13 5.67
N GLN A 87 31.46 13.90 4.51
CA GLN A 87 30.83 14.10 3.20
C GLN A 87 29.58 13.23 2.99
N LEU A 88 29.63 11.95 3.36
CA LEU A 88 28.46 11.06 3.29
C LEU A 88 27.34 11.51 4.24
N PHE A 89 27.69 12.08 5.39
CA PHE A 89 26.72 12.62 6.35
C PHE A 89 25.99 13.85 5.76
N GLU A 90 26.72 14.81 5.18
CA GLU A 90 26.12 15.95 4.49
C GLU A 90 25.27 15.53 3.28
N GLU A 91 25.78 14.64 2.41
CA GLU A 91 25.03 14.09 1.28
C GLU A 91 23.73 13.38 1.71
N SER A 92 23.73 12.74 2.89
CA SER A 92 22.52 12.12 3.45
C SER A 92 21.46 13.11 3.94
N GLN A 93 21.89 14.29 4.39
CA GLN A 93 21.00 15.34 4.90
C GLN A 93 20.33 16.08 3.73
N VAL A 94 21.09 16.42 2.69
CA VAL A 94 20.61 17.16 1.51
C VAL A 94 19.54 16.40 0.73
N GLN A 95 19.54 15.06 0.77
CA GLN A 95 18.49 14.24 0.12
C GLN A 95 17.13 14.29 0.82
N LYS A 96 17.01 14.88 2.01
CA LYS A 96 15.70 15.28 2.57
C LYS A 96 15.25 16.59 1.94
N ALA A 97 14.62 16.50 0.78
CA ALA A 97 13.87 17.61 0.20
C ALA A 97 12.91 18.19 1.26
N HIS A 98 13.03 19.50 1.52
CA HIS A 98 12.18 20.21 2.47
C HIS A 98 10.74 20.20 1.94
N VAL A 99 9.91 19.30 2.47
CA VAL A 99 8.47 19.27 2.15
C VAL A 99 7.84 20.56 2.66
N GLU A 100 7.48 21.45 1.73
CA GLU A 100 6.78 22.68 2.07
C GLU A 100 5.49 22.36 2.83
N THR A 101 5.34 22.95 4.02
CA THR A 101 4.17 22.71 4.87
C THR A 101 2.93 23.24 4.17
N THR A 102 2.07 22.33 3.70
CA THR A 102 0.84 22.68 3.00
C THR A 102 -0.09 23.45 3.93
N GLN A 103 -0.17 24.77 3.74
CA GLN A 103 -1.11 25.63 4.45
C GLN A 103 -2.55 25.18 4.16
N PRO A 104 -3.43 25.02 5.17
CA PRO A 104 -4.81 24.60 4.94
C PRO A 104 -5.60 25.68 4.19
N GLN A 105 -5.90 25.44 2.91
CA GLN A 105 -6.76 26.33 2.14
C GLN A 105 -8.24 25.99 2.37
N GLU A 106 -9.02 26.99 2.75
CA GLU A 106 -10.44 26.84 3.09
C GLU A 106 -11.29 26.41 1.88
N PHE A 107 -12.21 25.47 2.10
CA PHE A 107 -13.00 24.86 1.03
C PHE A 107 -14.29 25.63 0.78
N ASN A 108 -14.45 26.13 -0.45
CA ASN A 108 -15.67 26.83 -0.87
C ASN A 108 -16.85 25.84 -0.99
N LEU A 109 -17.81 25.95 -0.08
CA LEU A 109 -18.96 25.04 0.07
C LEU A 109 -20.01 25.11 -1.06
N THR A 110 -19.93 26.12 -1.94
CA THR A 110 -21.08 26.58 -2.73
C THR A 110 -20.93 26.45 -4.25
N ASN A 111 -20.08 25.55 -4.74
CA ASN A 111 -20.12 25.14 -6.15
C ASN A 111 -19.84 23.64 -6.32
N PRO A 112 -20.79 22.83 -6.85
CA PRO A 112 -20.58 21.39 -7.02
C PRO A 112 -19.58 21.14 -8.16
N LYS A 113 -18.33 20.88 -7.79
CA LYS A 113 -17.26 20.56 -8.75
C LYS A 113 -17.70 19.39 -9.65
N ALA A 114 -17.73 19.63 -10.96
CA ALA A 114 -18.16 18.64 -11.94
C ALA A 114 -17.39 17.34 -11.72
N ARG A 115 -18.12 16.25 -11.47
CA ARG A 115 -17.52 14.95 -11.17
C ARG A 115 -16.82 14.47 -12.44
N PRO A 116 -15.50 14.18 -12.42
CA PRO A 116 -14.85 13.57 -13.57
C PRO A 116 -15.59 12.28 -13.93
N VAL A 117 -15.93 12.12 -15.20
CA VAL A 117 -16.37 10.81 -15.71
C VAL A 117 -15.23 9.84 -15.38
N PRO A 118 -15.49 8.65 -14.79
CA PRO A 118 -14.44 7.69 -14.53
C PRO A 118 -13.73 7.36 -15.84
N GLU A 119 -12.48 7.82 -15.96
CA GLU A 119 -11.59 7.40 -17.04
C GLU A 119 -11.57 5.87 -17.04
N MET A 120 -11.80 5.26 -18.20
CA MET A 120 -11.79 3.82 -18.30
C MET A 120 -10.37 3.34 -17.95
N ILE A 121 -10.21 2.84 -16.72
CA ILE A 121 -8.99 2.18 -16.25
C ILE A 121 -8.51 1.29 -17.39
N PRO A 122 -7.32 1.55 -17.98
CA PRO A 122 -6.83 0.79 -19.12
C PRO A 122 -6.93 -0.68 -18.79
N HIS A 123 -7.86 -1.37 -19.47
CA HIS A 123 -8.37 -2.63 -18.99
C HIS A 123 -7.23 -3.63 -19.03
N GLU A 124 -6.67 -4.01 -17.86
CA GLU A 124 -5.40 -4.73 -17.78
C GLU A 124 -5.42 -5.89 -18.78
N GLU A 125 -4.64 -5.78 -19.86
CA GLU A 125 -4.64 -6.76 -20.94
C GLU A 125 -4.04 -8.04 -20.35
N LYS A 126 -4.93 -8.92 -19.86
CA LYS A 126 -4.64 -9.99 -18.89
C LYS A 126 -3.31 -10.64 -19.20
N ARG A 127 -2.26 -10.22 -18.47
CA ARG A 127 -0.84 -10.35 -18.87
C ARG A 127 -0.63 -11.70 -19.52
N LYS A 128 -0.46 -11.71 -20.85
CA LYS A 128 -0.47 -12.94 -21.68
C LYS A 128 0.37 -13.99 -20.98
N ALA A 129 -0.27 -15.05 -20.49
CA ALA A 129 0.30 -15.91 -19.46
C ALA A 129 1.67 -16.40 -19.91
N VAL A 130 2.72 -16.02 -19.15
CA VAL A 130 4.13 -16.14 -19.56
C VAL A 130 4.35 -17.52 -20.18
N PRO A 131 4.80 -17.62 -21.45
CA PRO A 131 4.80 -18.88 -22.20
C PRO A 131 5.39 -20.01 -21.38
N LYS A 132 4.52 -20.95 -20.98
CA LYS A 132 4.77 -21.94 -19.92
C LYS A 132 5.64 -23.10 -20.43
N GLY A 133 6.85 -22.74 -20.88
CA GLY A 133 7.73 -23.58 -21.68
C GLY A 133 9.19 -23.13 -21.80
N PHE A 134 9.58 -21.93 -21.37
CA PHE A 134 10.99 -21.49 -21.41
C PHE A 134 11.81 -21.84 -20.15
N TYR A 135 11.16 -22.01 -19.00
CA TYR A 135 11.77 -22.64 -17.81
C TYR A 135 10.95 -23.85 -17.35
N SER A 136 10.79 -24.81 -18.26
CA SER A 136 10.37 -26.17 -17.89
C SER A 136 11.61 -26.96 -17.50
N ALA A 137 11.89 -27.10 -16.20
CA ALA A 137 12.99 -27.92 -15.68
C ALA A 137 12.93 -29.35 -16.27
N ASN A 138 11.72 -29.90 -16.32
CA ASN A 138 11.37 -31.18 -16.92
C ASN A 138 11.82 -31.34 -18.38
N LYS A 139 12.02 -30.25 -19.16
CA LYS A 139 12.50 -30.30 -20.55
C LYS A 139 14.03 -30.29 -20.67
N ALA A 140 14.75 -29.83 -19.63
CA ALA A 140 16.18 -30.07 -19.50
C ALA A 140 16.43 -31.50 -19.01
N GLU A 141 15.76 -31.90 -17.93
CA GLU A 141 15.85 -33.24 -17.31
C GLU A 141 15.54 -34.36 -18.32
N ALA A 142 14.42 -34.27 -19.06
CA ALA A 142 14.05 -35.26 -20.07
C ALA A 142 14.90 -35.26 -21.35
N LYS A 143 15.81 -34.28 -21.52
CA LYS A 143 16.89 -34.36 -22.53
C LYS A 143 18.14 -34.99 -21.96
N ILE A 144 18.54 -34.62 -20.74
CA ILE A 144 19.69 -35.19 -20.03
C ILE A 144 19.54 -36.71 -19.88
N SER A 145 18.33 -37.22 -19.62
CA SER A 145 18.04 -38.67 -19.56
C SER A 145 18.24 -39.46 -20.87
N SER A 146 18.60 -38.79 -21.97
CA SER A 146 18.97 -39.42 -23.25
C SER A 146 20.41 -39.12 -23.70
N VAL A 147 21.12 -38.25 -22.98
CA VAL A 147 22.55 -38.01 -23.20
C VAL A 147 23.31 -39.21 -22.63
N LYS A 148 23.93 -39.99 -23.52
CA LYS A 148 24.97 -40.96 -23.10
C LYS A 148 26.04 -40.19 -22.34
N LEU A 149 26.13 -40.38 -21.03
CA LEU A 149 27.16 -39.74 -20.22
C LEU A 149 28.53 -40.11 -20.77
N ASN A 150 29.38 -39.10 -21.01
CA ASN A 150 30.76 -39.34 -21.39
C ASN A 150 31.46 -40.14 -20.27
N ASN A 151 32.30 -41.12 -20.61
CA ASN A 151 33.00 -41.95 -19.64
C ASN A 151 33.71 -41.12 -18.55
N ALA A 152 34.29 -39.97 -18.91
CA ALA A 152 34.92 -39.05 -17.97
C ALA A 152 33.94 -38.42 -16.97
N ALA A 153 32.66 -38.25 -17.31
CA ALA A 153 31.63 -37.76 -16.40
C ALA A 153 31.15 -38.87 -15.43
N ILE A 154 31.00 -40.10 -15.94
CA ILE A 154 30.64 -41.28 -15.14
C ILE A 154 31.72 -41.52 -14.07
N LEU A 155 33.00 -41.57 -14.46
CA LEU A 155 34.12 -41.78 -13.53
C LEU A 155 34.25 -40.67 -12.48
N ARG A 156 33.96 -39.40 -12.83
CA ARG A 156 33.93 -38.29 -11.86
C ARG A 156 32.80 -38.43 -10.85
N GLN A 157 31.60 -38.81 -11.30
CA GLN A 157 30.45 -39.00 -10.43
C GLN A 157 30.61 -40.24 -9.53
N GLU A 158 31.19 -41.31 -10.06
CA GLU A 158 31.57 -42.50 -9.31
C GLU A 158 32.60 -42.19 -8.21
N ALA A 159 33.73 -41.54 -8.56
CA ALA A 159 34.76 -41.17 -7.59
C ALA A 159 34.26 -40.22 -6.51
N PHE A 160 33.29 -39.34 -6.83
CA PHE A 160 32.60 -38.51 -5.84
C PHE A 160 31.78 -39.36 -4.86
N TYR A 161 31.05 -40.37 -5.34
CA TYR A 161 30.28 -41.25 -4.44
C TYR A 161 31.16 -42.21 -3.63
N HIS A 162 32.23 -42.78 -4.20
CA HIS A 162 33.20 -43.57 -3.43
C HIS A 162 33.77 -42.75 -2.28
N ARG A 163 34.22 -41.52 -2.55
CA ARG A 163 34.70 -40.59 -1.52
C ARG A 163 33.64 -40.31 -0.44
N GLN A 164 32.36 -40.15 -0.81
CA GLN A 164 31.29 -39.98 0.19
C GLN A 164 31.03 -41.23 1.03
N VAL A 165 31.25 -42.42 0.49
CA VAL A 165 31.19 -43.68 1.24
C VAL A 165 32.41 -43.81 2.16
N GLU A 166 33.62 -43.53 1.68
CA GLU A 166 34.86 -43.50 2.47
C GLU A 166 34.77 -42.51 3.65
N GLU A 167 34.22 -41.31 3.42
CA GLU A 167 34.05 -40.28 4.46
C GLU A 167 33.04 -40.69 5.55
N GLU A 168 31.95 -41.40 5.20
CA GLU A 168 31.01 -41.95 6.19
C GLU A 168 31.50 -43.27 6.82
N GLU A 169 32.30 -44.08 6.12
CA GLU A 169 32.94 -45.29 6.65
C GLU A 169 33.97 -44.92 7.74
N GLN A 170 34.88 -43.98 7.45
CA GLN A 170 35.82 -43.43 8.44
C GLN A 170 35.08 -42.83 9.65
N ARG A 171 33.93 -42.18 9.44
CA ARG A 171 33.08 -41.67 10.52
C ARG A 171 32.51 -42.80 11.37
N ILE A 172 32.07 -43.90 10.76
CA ILE A 172 31.59 -45.10 11.49
C ILE A 172 32.74 -45.75 12.26
N GLU A 173 33.93 -45.89 11.67
CA GLU A 173 35.11 -46.41 12.36
C GLU A 173 35.48 -45.59 13.60
N GLN A 174 35.49 -44.25 13.49
CA GLN A 174 35.73 -43.36 14.63
C GLN A 174 34.71 -43.56 15.75
N LEU A 175 33.43 -43.74 15.43
CA LEU A 175 32.39 -44.03 16.42
C LEU A 175 32.58 -45.41 17.07
N VAL A 176 32.99 -46.43 16.32
CA VAL A 176 33.34 -47.76 16.84
C VAL A 176 34.57 -47.71 17.75
N GLN A 177 35.53 -46.83 17.47
CA GLN A 177 36.70 -46.54 18.31
C GLN A 177 36.35 -45.70 19.56
N GLY A 178 35.10 -45.27 19.74
CA GLY A 178 34.63 -44.54 20.92
C GLY A 178 34.58 -43.02 20.78
N ALA A 179 34.71 -42.46 19.57
CA ALA A 179 34.45 -41.04 19.33
C ALA A 179 32.98 -40.68 19.65
N ARG A 180 32.76 -39.43 20.10
CA ARG A 180 31.45 -38.99 20.59
C ARG A 180 30.60 -38.35 19.49
N ASP A 181 29.41 -38.89 19.24
CA ASP A 181 28.51 -38.38 18.18
C ASP A 181 27.74 -37.11 18.57
N SER A 182 28.03 -36.02 17.85
CA SER A 182 27.30 -34.74 17.90
C SER A 182 25.85 -34.81 17.41
N SER A 183 25.44 -35.86 16.68
CA SER A 183 24.06 -36.06 16.22
C SER A 183 23.07 -36.01 17.38
N SER A 184 23.41 -36.62 18.52
CA SER A 184 22.60 -36.62 19.75
C SER A 184 22.23 -35.20 20.23
N PHE A 185 23.21 -34.30 20.28
CA PHE A 185 23.00 -32.89 20.63
C PHE A 185 22.20 -32.14 19.54
N LEU A 186 22.47 -32.41 18.26
CA LEU A 186 21.74 -31.78 17.15
C LEU A 186 20.28 -32.23 17.07
N GLN A 187 19.97 -33.47 17.47
CA GLN A 187 18.60 -33.99 17.61
C GLN A 187 17.89 -33.29 18.78
N TRP A 188 18.50 -33.26 19.96
CA TRP A 188 17.97 -32.52 21.12
C TRP A 188 17.72 -31.03 20.82
N GLN A 189 18.65 -30.37 20.12
CA GLN A 189 18.51 -28.97 19.72
C GLN A 189 17.43 -28.76 18.64
N GLN A 190 17.10 -29.78 17.84
CA GLN A 190 15.94 -29.75 16.93
C GLN A 190 14.65 -29.98 17.71
N GLU A 191 14.59 -30.95 18.61
CA GLU A 191 13.43 -31.20 19.47
C GLU A 191 13.03 -29.97 20.29
N MET A 192 13.99 -29.30 20.94
CA MET A 192 13.68 -28.12 21.74
C MET A 192 13.16 -26.98 20.86
N ARG A 193 13.68 -26.81 19.64
CA ARG A 193 13.12 -25.87 18.65
C ARG A 193 11.72 -26.26 18.15
N GLU A 194 11.42 -27.56 18.04
CA GLU A 194 10.08 -28.03 17.69
C GLU A 194 9.08 -27.84 18.85
N LYS A 195 9.51 -28.05 20.11
CA LYS A 195 8.73 -27.78 21.33
C LYS A 195 8.44 -26.28 21.50
N ASP A 196 9.45 -25.43 21.33
CA ASP A 196 9.33 -23.97 21.27
C ASP A 196 8.27 -23.51 20.25
N LEU A 197 8.23 -24.15 19.07
CA LEU A 197 7.25 -23.85 18.03
C LEU A 197 5.86 -24.39 18.38
N GLN A 198 5.77 -25.58 18.99
CA GLN A 198 4.51 -26.16 19.49
C GLN A 198 3.83 -25.26 20.53
N GLU A 199 4.58 -24.58 21.40
CA GLU A 199 4.04 -23.62 22.37
C GLU A 199 3.66 -22.28 21.72
N LYS A 200 4.51 -21.74 20.83
CA LYS A 200 4.30 -20.41 20.24
C LYS A 200 3.13 -20.37 19.24
N LEU A 201 2.87 -21.46 18.52
CA LEU A 201 1.79 -21.55 17.53
C LEU A 201 0.36 -21.36 18.11
N PRO A 202 -0.08 -22.05 19.17
CA PRO A 202 -1.38 -21.81 19.79
C PRO A 202 -1.46 -20.40 20.38
N MET A 203 -0.42 -19.88 21.05
CA MET A 203 -0.40 -18.50 21.54
C MET A 203 -0.61 -17.46 20.43
N MET A 204 0.00 -17.65 19.26
CA MET A 204 -0.23 -16.79 18.09
C MET A 204 -1.66 -16.93 17.54
N LYS A 205 -2.22 -18.14 17.54
CA LYS A 205 -3.60 -18.42 17.10
C LYS A 205 -4.64 -17.80 18.04
N GLN A 206 -4.42 -17.90 19.35
CA GLN A 206 -5.22 -17.26 20.41
C GLN A 206 -5.24 -15.74 20.20
N LYS A 207 -4.07 -15.08 20.18
CA LYS A 207 -3.95 -13.62 19.97
C LYS A 207 -4.60 -13.13 18.68
N HIS A 208 -4.52 -13.91 17.60
CA HIS A 208 -5.23 -13.59 16.35
C HIS A 208 -6.77 -13.63 16.55
N LEU A 209 -7.29 -14.68 17.19
CA LEU A 209 -8.72 -14.83 17.44
C LEU A 209 -9.24 -13.77 18.43
N GLU A 210 -8.50 -13.45 19.48
CA GLU A 210 -8.79 -12.34 20.41
C GLU A 210 -8.89 -11.00 19.68
N THR A 211 -7.95 -10.72 18.77
CA THR A 211 -8.00 -9.52 17.91
C THR A 211 -9.28 -9.50 17.07
N ARG A 212 -9.64 -10.62 16.43
CA ARG A 212 -10.90 -10.74 15.65
C ARG A 212 -12.17 -10.59 16.51
N ILE A 213 -12.15 -11.11 17.73
CA ILE A 213 -13.26 -10.93 18.70
C ILE A 213 -13.36 -9.45 19.08
N SER A 214 -12.24 -8.78 19.33
CA SER A 214 -12.20 -7.34 19.62
C SER A 214 -12.73 -6.49 18.46
N GLU A 215 -12.34 -6.79 17.22
CA GLU A 215 -12.87 -6.12 16.00
C GLU A 215 -14.41 -6.22 15.91
N GLU A 216 -14.98 -7.41 16.13
CA GLU A 216 -16.43 -7.63 16.09
C GLU A 216 -17.14 -6.99 17.28
N ASN A 217 -16.59 -7.09 18.50
CA ASN A 217 -17.09 -6.41 19.71
C ASN A 217 -17.15 -4.89 19.51
N VAL A 218 -16.09 -4.28 18.97
CA VAL A 218 -16.04 -2.84 18.67
C VAL A 218 -17.08 -2.45 17.62
N ALA A 219 -17.33 -3.30 16.61
CA ALA A 219 -18.40 -3.07 15.64
C ALA A 219 -19.81 -3.11 16.27
N LEU A 220 -20.04 -3.98 17.26
CA LEU A 220 -21.30 -4.06 18.01
C LEU A 220 -21.47 -2.84 18.94
N VAL A 221 -20.44 -2.46 19.70
CA VAL A 221 -20.47 -1.29 20.60
C VAL A 221 -20.70 0.00 19.80
N ARG A 222 -20.01 0.19 18.66
CA ARG A 222 -20.24 1.34 17.77
C ARG A 222 -21.69 1.44 17.30
N LYS A 223 -22.34 0.31 16.99
CA LYS A 223 -23.76 0.27 16.65
C LYS A 223 -24.65 0.63 17.85
N GLN A 224 -24.39 0.09 19.04
CA GLN A 224 -25.18 0.42 20.23
C GLN A 224 -25.10 1.92 20.59
N VAL A 225 -23.91 2.52 20.44
CA VAL A 225 -23.72 3.97 20.59
C VAL A 225 -24.50 4.75 19.53
N ALA A 226 -24.48 4.31 18.27
CA ALA A 226 -25.28 4.94 17.21
C ALA A 226 -26.79 4.89 17.47
N GLU A 227 -27.33 3.74 17.90
CA GLU A 227 -28.76 3.61 18.26
C GLU A 227 -29.12 4.47 19.49
N ASN A 228 -28.23 4.60 20.47
CA ASN A 228 -28.46 5.45 21.64
C ASN A 228 -28.41 6.94 21.28
N ASN A 229 -27.45 7.35 20.44
CA ASN A 229 -27.34 8.72 19.94
C ASN A 229 -28.56 9.09 19.07
N GLN A 230 -29.10 8.16 18.28
CA GLN A 230 -30.33 8.36 17.51
C GLN A 230 -31.53 8.64 18.43
N LYS A 231 -31.70 7.85 19.51
CA LYS A 231 -32.76 8.06 20.50
C LYS A 231 -32.62 9.40 21.21
N ALA A 232 -31.40 9.76 21.64
CA ALA A 232 -31.12 11.06 22.26
C ALA A 232 -31.45 12.24 21.31
N ALA A 233 -31.10 12.12 20.02
CA ALA A 233 -31.44 13.11 19.01
C ALA A 233 -32.95 13.19 18.71
N GLN A 234 -33.69 12.08 18.83
CA GLN A 234 -35.16 12.07 18.75
C GLN A 234 -35.79 12.80 19.94
N LEU A 235 -35.37 12.47 21.17
CA LEU A 235 -35.83 13.15 22.38
C LEU A 235 -35.57 14.66 22.33
N LYS A 236 -34.38 15.09 21.88
CA LYS A 236 -34.06 16.53 21.71
C LYS A 236 -34.91 17.22 20.63
N LYS A 237 -35.32 16.51 19.57
CA LYS A 237 -36.29 17.03 18.59
C LYS A 237 -37.69 17.16 19.18
N GLU A 238 -38.12 16.22 20.01
CA GLU A 238 -39.40 16.34 20.72
C GLU A 238 -39.40 17.47 21.74
N GLU A 239 -38.32 17.65 22.51
CA GLU A 239 -38.17 18.78 23.44
C GLU A 239 -38.23 20.13 22.71
N THR A 240 -37.49 20.28 21.61
CA THR A 240 -37.51 21.53 20.82
C THR A 240 -38.85 21.76 20.13
N PHE A 241 -39.55 20.71 19.66
CA PHE A 241 -40.91 20.83 19.17
C PHE A 241 -41.89 21.29 20.26
N LYS A 242 -41.85 20.69 21.45
CA LYS A 242 -42.68 21.07 22.61
C LYS A 242 -42.40 22.50 23.07
N LEU A 243 -41.15 22.98 22.96
CA LEU A 243 -40.77 24.36 23.25
C LEU A 243 -41.28 25.34 22.18
N MET A 244 -41.13 24.99 20.90
CA MET A 244 -41.62 25.78 19.76
C MET A 244 -43.15 25.90 19.77
N GLN A 245 -43.86 24.82 20.11
CA GLN A 245 -45.31 24.83 20.30
C GLN A 245 -45.71 25.85 21.38
N LYS A 246 -45.10 25.81 22.58
CA LYS A 246 -45.37 26.78 23.65
C LYS A 246 -45.08 28.22 23.24
N TYR A 247 -44.04 28.45 22.45
CA TYR A 247 -43.74 29.79 21.93
C TYR A 247 -44.81 30.26 20.93
N ALA A 248 -45.26 29.40 20.02
CA ALA A 248 -46.36 29.70 19.10
C ALA A 248 -47.68 29.96 19.85
N GLU A 249 -48.02 29.15 20.85
CA GLU A 249 -49.18 29.35 21.73
C GLU A 249 -49.12 30.71 22.44
N LYS A 250 -47.95 31.10 22.99
CA LYS A 250 -47.75 32.42 23.61
C LYS A 250 -47.86 33.57 22.61
N ARG A 251 -47.28 33.44 21.41
CA ARG A 251 -47.44 34.45 20.33
C ARG A 251 -48.90 34.61 19.91
N MET A 252 -49.66 33.52 19.83
CA MET A 252 -51.11 33.56 19.55
C MET A 252 -51.95 34.11 20.71
N GLN A 253 -51.43 34.17 21.94
CA GLN A 253 -52.05 34.87 23.07
C GLN A 253 -51.73 36.37 23.03
N GLU A 254 -50.45 36.74 22.91
CA GLU A 254 -49.99 38.13 22.75
C GLU A 254 -50.69 38.84 21.58
N GLU A 255 -50.90 38.15 20.45
CA GLU A 255 -51.60 38.71 19.30
C GLU A 255 -53.09 38.94 19.58
N LYS A 256 -53.75 38.08 20.37
CA LYS A 256 -55.15 38.29 20.79
C LYS A 256 -55.28 39.47 21.74
N GLU A 257 -54.41 39.54 22.75
CA GLU A 257 -54.35 40.66 23.70
C GLU A 257 -54.12 41.99 22.97
N LEU A 258 -53.19 42.03 22.00
CA LEU A 258 -52.94 43.21 21.18
C LEU A 258 -54.13 43.54 20.28
N ARG A 259 -54.79 42.56 19.65
CA ARG A 259 -56.01 42.78 18.84
C ARG A 259 -57.15 43.33 19.70
N GLU A 260 -57.31 42.86 20.93
CA GLU A 260 -58.30 43.38 21.89
C GLU A 260 -57.97 44.82 22.31
N LEU A 261 -56.70 45.11 22.65
CA LEU A 261 -56.25 46.47 22.99
C LEU A 261 -56.44 47.45 21.82
N VAL A 262 -56.08 47.04 20.59
CA VAL A 262 -56.33 47.82 19.37
C VAL A 262 -57.83 48.03 19.16
N GLN A 263 -58.68 47.04 19.43
CA GLN A 263 -60.13 47.20 19.37
C GLN A 263 -60.66 48.16 20.45
N GLN A 264 -60.09 48.14 21.67
CA GLN A 264 -60.41 49.11 22.73
C GLN A 264 -60.00 50.53 22.36
N VAL A 265 -58.79 50.73 21.84
CA VAL A 265 -58.31 52.04 21.34
C VAL A 265 -59.15 52.53 20.15
N ALA A 266 -59.53 51.64 19.23
CA ALA A 266 -60.41 51.97 18.12
C ALA A 266 -61.84 52.35 18.57
N LYS A 267 -62.39 51.64 19.58
CA LYS A 267 -63.64 52.04 20.26
C LYS A 267 -63.47 53.40 20.93
N GLY A 268 -62.39 53.61 21.66
CA GLY A 268 -62.03 54.87 22.31
C GLY A 268 -61.98 56.05 21.34
N HIS A 269 -61.38 55.88 20.16
CA HIS A 269 -61.29 56.90 19.12
C HIS A 269 -62.64 57.25 18.43
N LYS A 270 -63.67 56.39 18.50
CA LYS A 270 -64.99 56.73 17.93
C LYS A 270 -65.62 57.90 18.68
N ASN A 271 -65.46 57.98 20.01
CA ASN A 271 -66.04 59.02 20.85
C ASN A 271 -65.50 60.45 20.53
N PRO A 272 -64.17 60.72 20.53
CA PRO A 272 -63.65 62.02 20.16
C PRO A 272 -63.77 62.31 18.66
N LYS A 273 -63.86 61.31 17.78
CA LYS A 273 -64.22 61.54 16.36
C LYS A 273 -65.65 62.06 16.25
N ALA A 274 -66.63 61.41 16.88
CA ALA A 274 -68.02 61.87 16.92
C ALA A 274 -68.17 63.25 17.61
N ALA A 275 -67.39 63.52 18.67
CA ALA A 275 -67.37 64.83 19.31
C ALA A 275 -66.76 65.92 18.40
N LYS A 276 -65.65 65.62 17.70
CA LYS A 276 -65.07 66.51 16.68
C LYS A 276 -66.03 66.75 15.51
N GLU A 277 -66.78 65.74 15.07
CA GLU A 277 -67.76 65.88 14.00
C GLU A 277 -68.96 66.75 14.42
N LYS A 278 -69.46 66.58 15.66
CA LYS A 278 -70.47 67.50 16.25
C LYS A 278 -69.94 68.93 16.34
N LEU A 279 -68.71 69.11 16.83
CA LEU A 279 -68.04 70.43 16.90
C LEU A 279 -67.79 71.01 15.50
N GLN A 280 -67.49 70.19 14.50
CA GLN A 280 -67.32 70.60 13.11
C GLN A 280 -68.65 71.04 12.50
N LYS A 281 -69.75 70.35 12.79
CA LYS A 281 -71.11 70.77 12.38
C LYS A 281 -71.52 72.08 13.04
N LEU A 282 -71.25 72.27 14.34
CA LEU A 282 -71.45 73.56 15.01
C LEU A 282 -70.58 74.67 14.38
N LYS A 283 -69.28 74.39 14.12
CA LYS A 283 -68.40 75.34 13.43
C LYS A 283 -68.83 75.61 11.99
N GLN A 284 -69.42 74.65 11.28
CA GLN A 284 -69.97 74.83 9.95
C GLN A 284 -71.25 75.67 9.96
N ASN A 285 -72.09 75.56 11.00
CA ASN A 285 -73.23 76.47 11.19
C ASN A 285 -72.75 77.89 11.50
N ILE A 286 -71.83 78.07 12.46
CA ILE A 286 -71.23 79.37 12.78
C ILE A 286 -70.53 79.97 11.55
N VAL A 287 -69.79 79.15 10.78
CA VAL A 287 -69.15 79.61 9.53
C VAL A 287 -70.20 79.92 8.46
N LYS A 288 -71.36 79.26 8.41
CA LYS A 288 -72.47 79.64 7.52
C LYS A 288 -73.07 80.98 7.94
N GLU A 289 -73.52 81.10 9.18
CA GLU A 289 -74.06 82.34 9.77
C GLU A 289 -73.10 83.52 9.57
N VAL A 290 -71.81 83.32 9.87
CA VAL A 290 -70.75 84.30 9.61
C VAL A 290 -70.50 84.50 8.13
N SER A 291 -70.56 83.48 7.26
CA SER A 291 -70.38 83.65 5.81
C SER A 291 -71.57 84.29 5.11
N GLU A 292 -72.77 84.21 5.68
CA GLU A 292 -73.95 84.96 5.24
C GLU A 292 -73.74 86.44 5.62
N HIS A 293 -73.33 86.71 6.86
CA HIS A 293 -72.90 88.04 7.32
C HIS A 293 -71.70 88.60 6.53
N ASN A 294 -70.77 87.74 6.11
CA ASN A 294 -69.54 88.11 5.42
C ASN A 294 -69.67 88.00 3.89
N GLN A 295 -70.77 87.48 3.36
CA GLN A 295 -71.20 87.70 1.96
C GLN A 295 -71.87 89.07 1.86
N GLU A 296 -72.68 89.46 2.85
CA GLU A 296 -73.16 90.84 2.99
C GLU A 296 -72.00 91.85 3.11
N LEU A 297 -70.87 91.43 3.71
CA LEU A 297 -69.65 92.25 3.83
C LEU A 297 -68.69 92.15 2.62
N LEU A 298 -68.45 90.97 2.03
CA LEU A 298 -67.55 90.84 0.87
C LEU A 298 -68.17 91.43 -0.41
N ARG A 299 -69.51 91.51 -0.45
CA ARG A 299 -70.28 92.36 -1.37
C ARG A 299 -69.85 93.84 -1.33
N GLN A 300 -69.25 94.30 -0.24
CA GLN A 300 -68.74 95.66 -0.01
C GLN A 300 -67.21 95.77 -0.25
N ALA A 301 -66.52 94.67 -0.58
CA ALA A 301 -65.05 94.59 -0.56
C ALA A 301 -64.40 93.91 -1.79
N LEU A 302 -65.14 93.07 -2.54
CA LEU A 302 -64.70 92.63 -3.89
C LEU A 302 -64.72 93.77 -4.93
N GLU A 303 -65.12 94.95 -4.48
CA GLU A 303 -65.06 96.24 -5.17
C GLU A 303 -63.64 96.87 -5.15
N GLU A 304 -62.68 96.31 -4.39
CA GLU A 304 -61.40 96.98 -4.04
C GLU A 304 -60.11 96.48 -4.75
N GLU A 305 -59.81 95.17 -4.87
CA GLU A 305 -58.46 94.69 -5.31
C GLU A 305 -58.44 93.41 -6.17
N GLN A 306 -57.47 93.32 -7.11
CA GLN A 306 -57.36 92.24 -8.11
C GLN A 306 -55.95 92.04 -8.77
N VAL A 307 -54.85 92.64 -8.27
CA VAL A 307 -53.82 93.19 -9.21
C VAL A 307 -52.49 92.42 -9.54
N ARG A 308 -51.85 91.49 -8.76
CA ARG A 308 -50.39 91.10 -8.97
C ARG A 308 -49.79 89.66 -8.67
N LEU A 309 -49.28 88.93 -9.73
CA LEU A 309 -47.89 88.39 -10.06
C LEU A 309 -47.06 87.20 -9.35
N CYS A 310 -46.07 86.47 -10.01
CA CYS A 310 -45.34 85.13 -9.67
C CYS A 310 -43.89 84.71 -10.36
N GLU A 311 -43.20 83.46 -10.16
CA GLU A 311 -42.32 82.49 -11.12
C GLU A 311 -40.83 81.68 -10.86
N ASN A 312 -40.35 80.44 -11.47
CA ASN A 312 -38.94 79.59 -11.37
C ASN A 312 -38.37 78.15 -12.16
N VAL A 313 -37.06 77.50 -12.11
CA VAL A 313 -36.23 76.45 -13.08
C VAL A 313 -35.21 75.14 -12.63
N LYS A 314 -34.48 74.17 -13.44
CA LYS A 314 -33.72 72.74 -13.18
C LYS A 314 -32.48 71.96 -14.13
N LYS A 315 -31.73 70.72 -13.90
CA LYS A 315 -30.54 69.86 -14.65
C LYS A 315 -30.07 68.26 -14.26
N VAL A 316 -29.07 67.25 -14.62
CA VAL A 316 -28.01 66.55 -15.67
C VAL A 316 -27.07 65.16 -15.29
N SER A 317 -26.32 64.21 -16.12
CA SER A 317 -25.31 62.95 -15.82
C SER A 317 -24.48 61.92 -16.91
N GLU A 318 -23.44 60.94 -16.62
CA GLU A 318 -22.35 60.03 -17.47
C GLU A 318 -21.77 58.48 -17.04
N ILE A 319 -20.77 57.47 -17.41
CA ILE A 319 -19.66 56.77 -18.41
C ILE A 319 -18.82 55.36 -17.90
N HIS A 320 -17.85 54.34 -18.34
CA HIS A 320 -17.11 53.34 -19.41
C HIS A 320 -15.97 52.18 -18.86
N ALA A 321 -15.05 51.13 -19.31
CA ALA A 321 -14.40 50.10 -20.39
C ALA A 321 -13.23 48.95 -19.87
N VAL A 322 -12.32 47.90 -20.35
CA VAL A 322 -11.76 46.81 -21.43
C VAL A 322 -10.41 45.85 -21.00
N GLU A 323 -9.56 44.73 -21.43
CA GLU A 323 -9.09 43.50 -22.41
C GLU A 323 -8.11 42.24 -21.81
N SER A 324 -7.18 41.20 -22.22
CA SER A 324 -6.28 40.40 -23.31
C SER A 324 -5.43 38.99 -22.86
N LEU A 325 -4.47 38.00 -23.34
CA LEU A 325 -3.77 37.05 -24.46
C LEU A 325 -2.57 35.94 -23.96
N GLN A 326 -1.69 34.88 -24.45
CA GLN A 326 -1.14 33.76 -25.50
C GLN A 326 0.16 32.76 -25.03
N ARG A 327 1.03 31.72 -25.55
CA ARG A 327 1.36 30.39 -26.43
C ARG A 327 2.90 29.70 -26.37
N ASP A 328 3.68 28.57 -26.84
CA ASP A 328 3.82 27.12 -27.53
C ASP A 328 5.29 26.26 -27.59
N LYS A 329 5.58 24.94 -28.09
CA LYS A 329 6.97 24.09 -28.30
C LYS A 329 7.20 22.56 -28.99
N THR A 330 8.43 21.84 -29.16
CA THR A 330 8.85 20.52 -30.01
C THR A 330 10.12 19.43 -29.70
N SER A 331 10.58 18.33 -30.51
CA SER A 331 11.70 17.18 -30.29
C SER A 331 12.40 16.18 -31.45
N ARG A 332 13.28 15.04 -31.26
CA ARG A 332 14.24 14.18 -32.24
C ARG A 332 14.80 12.60 -32.01
N PHE A 333 15.61 11.79 -32.88
CA PHE A 333 16.11 10.27 -32.85
C PHE A 333 17.37 9.60 -33.77
N ASP A 334 17.94 8.28 -33.65
CA ASP A 334 19.25 7.54 -34.26
C ASP A 334 19.48 5.88 -34.43
N ASP A 335 20.53 5.17 -35.11
CA ASP A 335 20.86 3.60 -35.31
C ASP A 335 22.28 2.95 -35.98
N THR A 336 22.73 1.57 -36.03
CA THR A 336 24.02 0.82 -36.69
C THR A 336 24.37 -0.83 -36.67
N GLU A 337 25.25 -1.58 -37.52
CA GLU A 337 25.72 -3.13 -37.52
C GLU A 337 26.94 -3.85 -38.47
N THR A 338 27.47 -5.16 -38.33
CA THR A 338 28.21 -6.30 -39.22
C THR A 338 29.79 -6.82 -39.17
N ALA A 339 30.57 -7.91 -39.66
CA ALA A 339 30.71 -9.38 -40.30
C ALA A 339 32.27 -10.00 -40.45
N GLY A 340 32.97 -11.17 -40.90
CA GLY A 340 33.06 -12.68 -41.46
C GLY A 340 34.55 -13.24 -41.98
N HIS A 341 35.17 -14.43 -42.51
CA HIS A 341 35.27 -16.02 -42.65
C HIS A 341 36.57 -16.62 -43.57
N GLN A 342 37.19 -17.84 -43.97
CA GLN A 342 37.54 -19.42 -43.84
C GLN A 342 38.71 -20.01 -44.88
N MET A 343 39.36 -21.24 -45.26
CA MET A 343 39.85 -22.74 -44.98
C MET A 343 40.79 -23.45 -46.17
N GLY A 344 41.48 -24.67 -46.45
CA GLY A 344 41.99 -26.13 -46.02
C GLY A 344 42.80 -27.15 -47.09
N GLU A 345 43.45 -28.39 -46.84
CA GLU A 345 44.33 -29.35 -47.80
C GLU A 345 44.84 -30.91 -47.45
N MET A 346 45.36 -31.92 -48.33
CA MET A 346 46.13 -33.31 -48.08
C MET A 346 46.74 -34.40 -49.21
N SER A 347 47.42 -35.64 -48.95
CA SER A 347 48.25 -36.62 -49.91
C SER A 347 48.48 -38.28 -49.76
N LEU A 348 49.40 -39.11 -50.49
CA LEU A 348 49.48 -40.70 -50.71
C LEU A 348 50.85 -41.61 -51.10
N ALA A 349 50.94 -43.03 -51.32
CA ALA A 349 52.18 -44.03 -51.56
C ALA A 349 52.13 -45.55 -52.26
N GLU A 350 53.24 -46.45 -52.44
CA GLU A 350 53.38 -47.88 -53.15
C GLU A 350 54.28 -49.20 -52.64
N LEU A 351 55.35 -49.84 -53.32
CA LEU A 351 56.30 -51.01 -53.02
C LEU A 351 55.86 -52.54 -53.20
N LYS A 352 56.69 -53.58 -53.55
CA LYS A 352 56.18 -54.96 -54.00
C LYS A 352 56.50 -56.27 -53.21
N GLN A 353 57.54 -57.07 -53.49
CA GLN A 353 57.69 -58.41 -52.82
C GLN A 353 58.02 -58.31 -51.31
N ARG A 354 58.86 -57.34 -50.93
CA ARG A 354 59.04 -57.00 -49.50
C ARG A 354 57.70 -56.63 -48.87
N LEU A 355 56.86 -55.87 -49.59
CA LEU A 355 55.50 -55.54 -49.17
C LEU A 355 54.62 -56.79 -48.98
N THR A 356 54.74 -57.88 -49.76
CA THR A 356 53.92 -59.08 -49.55
C THR A 356 54.23 -59.86 -48.27
N PHE A 357 55.51 -60.08 -47.94
CA PHE A 357 55.86 -60.76 -46.68
C PHE A 357 55.60 -59.86 -45.46
N LEU A 358 55.96 -58.58 -45.57
CA LEU A 358 55.64 -57.60 -44.53
C LEU A 358 54.13 -57.50 -44.31
N LYS A 359 53.31 -57.48 -45.37
CA LYS A 359 51.84 -57.55 -45.25
C LYS A 359 51.35 -58.79 -44.51
N GLN A 360 51.94 -59.97 -44.71
CA GLN A 360 51.50 -61.19 -44.03
C GLN A 360 51.81 -61.18 -42.54
N SER A 361 53.04 -60.81 -42.16
CA SER A 361 53.41 -60.67 -40.73
C SER A 361 52.64 -59.53 -40.06
N GLN A 362 52.46 -58.41 -40.77
CA GLN A 362 51.67 -57.28 -40.31
C GLN A 362 50.19 -57.66 -40.15
N GLN A 363 49.62 -58.49 -41.04
CA GLN A 363 48.24 -58.95 -40.94
C GLN A 363 48.01 -59.79 -39.67
N GLN A 364 48.91 -60.74 -39.37
CA GLN A 364 48.81 -61.55 -38.14
C GLN A 364 48.95 -60.70 -36.88
N GLU A 365 49.94 -59.80 -36.86
CA GLU A 365 50.17 -58.86 -35.74
C GLU A 365 48.98 -57.88 -35.57
N LEU A 366 48.31 -57.48 -36.66
CA LEU A 366 47.07 -56.70 -36.63
C LEU A 366 45.87 -57.52 -36.14
N GLU A 367 45.74 -58.79 -36.51
CA GLU A 367 44.66 -59.67 -36.06
C GLU A 367 44.76 -59.96 -34.56
N GLU A 368 45.96 -60.25 -34.05
CA GLU A 368 46.21 -60.41 -32.62
C GLU A 368 45.91 -59.12 -31.85
N ARG A 369 46.47 -57.97 -32.27
CA ARG A 369 46.14 -56.66 -31.68
C ARG A 369 44.66 -56.35 -31.72
N HIS A 370 43.98 -56.62 -32.83
CA HIS A 370 42.55 -56.39 -32.96
C HIS A 370 41.73 -57.27 -32.01
N SER A 371 42.12 -58.53 -31.80
CA SER A 371 41.48 -59.41 -30.81
C SER A 371 41.63 -58.90 -29.37
N GLN A 372 42.82 -58.42 -29.01
CA GLN A 372 43.10 -57.82 -27.70
C GLN A 372 42.31 -56.53 -27.50
N ILE A 373 42.32 -55.63 -28.49
CA ILE A 373 41.54 -54.38 -28.50
C ILE A 373 40.03 -54.67 -28.37
N LEU A 374 39.51 -55.71 -29.02
CA LEU A 374 38.10 -56.11 -28.89
C LEU A 374 37.78 -56.61 -27.47
N GLN A 375 38.65 -57.43 -26.87
CA GLN A 375 38.45 -57.92 -25.50
C GLN A 375 38.52 -56.77 -24.47
N GLU A 376 39.54 -55.92 -24.56
CA GLU A 376 39.68 -54.74 -23.71
C GLU A 376 38.47 -53.80 -23.86
N ASN A 377 38.01 -53.53 -25.08
CA ASN A 377 36.85 -52.67 -25.32
C ASN A 377 35.55 -53.30 -24.79
N LYS A 378 35.44 -54.63 -24.76
CA LYS A 378 34.33 -55.33 -24.12
C LYS A 378 34.38 -55.17 -22.59
N GLN A 379 35.54 -55.42 -21.97
CA GLN A 379 35.74 -55.26 -20.52
C GLN A 379 35.45 -53.82 -20.09
N LYS A 380 36.14 -52.84 -20.69
CA LYS A 380 35.93 -51.40 -20.45
C LYS A 380 34.47 -50.98 -20.62
N LYS A 381 33.71 -51.62 -21.53
CA LYS A 381 32.27 -51.36 -21.66
C LYS A 381 31.46 -51.93 -20.49
N GLN A 382 31.77 -53.14 -20.02
CA GLN A 382 31.12 -53.76 -18.87
C GLN A 382 31.38 -52.96 -17.59
N ASP A 383 32.64 -52.61 -17.30
CA ASP A 383 33.02 -51.80 -16.14
C ASP A 383 32.21 -50.48 -16.10
N MET A 384 32.10 -49.81 -17.25
CA MET A 384 31.35 -48.55 -17.37
C MET A 384 29.83 -48.71 -17.25
N GLN A 385 29.28 -49.91 -17.48
CA GLN A 385 27.87 -50.23 -17.20
C GLN A 385 27.64 -50.47 -15.71
N GLU A 386 28.50 -51.23 -15.04
CA GLU A 386 28.42 -51.49 -13.58
C GLU A 386 28.55 -50.19 -12.77
N LYS A 387 29.43 -49.28 -13.20
CA LYS A 387 29.58 -47.93 -12.64
C LYS A 387 28.32 -47.08 -12.84
N LEU A 388 27.69 -47.13 -14.01
CA LEU A 388 26.41 -46.45 -14.28
C LEU A 388 25.26 -47.02 -13.42
N GLU A 389 25.21 -48.34 -13.24
CA GLU A 389 24.18 -48.98 -12.41
C GLU A 389 24.33 -48.59 -10.94
N THR A 390 25.56 -48.59 -10.42
CA THR A 390 25.92 -48.09 -9.07
C THR A 390 25.50 -46.63 -8.87
N ILE A 391 25.84 -45.75 -9.82
CA ILE A 391 25.39 -44.35 -9.86
C ILE A 391 23.86 -44.26 -9.87
N SER A 392 23.16 -45.11 -10.63
CA SER A 392 21.69 -45.12 -10.70
C SER A 392 21.03 -45.54 -9.38
N LEU A 393 21.65 -46.47 -8.65
CA LEU A 393 21.20 -46.94 -7.34
C LEU A 393 21.37 -45.85 -6.29
N HIS A 394 22.54 -45.22 -6.23
CA HIS A 394 22.80 -44.11 -5.31
C HIS A 394 21.84 -42.93 -5.55
N ASN A 395 21.66 -42.51 -6.81
CA ASN A 395 20.71 -41.43 -7.14
C ASN A 395 19.25 -41.78 -6.78
N ARG A 396 18.85 -43.05 -6.93
CA ARG A 396 17.52 -43.53 -6.52
C ARG A 396 17.34 -43.49 -5.00
N ALA A 397 18.35 -43.91 -4.24
CA ALA A 397 18.34 -43.84 -2.78
C ALA A 397 18.29 -42.39 -2.27
N LEU A 398 19.08 -41.48 -2.85
CA LEU A 398 19.01 -40.04 -2.53
C LEU A 398 17.62 -39.46 -2.86
N ALA A 399 17.03 -39.79 -4.01
CA ALA A 399 15.71 -39.32 -4.40
C ALA A 399 14.61 -39.82 -3.44
N GLN A 400 14.68 -41.09 -3.02
CA GLN A 400 13.77 -41.67 -2.01
C GLN A 400 13.96 -41.00 -0.65
N ALA A 401 15.19 -40.83 -0.16
CA ALA A 401 15.46 -40.13 1.10
C ALA A 401 14.98 -38.66 1.07
N ALA A 402 15.11 -37.98 -0.07
CA ALA A 402 14.60 -36.62 -0.27
C ALA A 402 13.07 -36.56 -0.32
N ALA A 403 12.40 -37.59 -0.86
CA ALA A 403 10.95 -37.73 -0.82
C ALA A 403 10.45 -37.96 0.61
N ASN A 404 11.01 -38.92 1.33
CA ASN A 404 10.66 -39.24 2.73
C ASN A 404 10.82 -38.00 3.63
N ARG A 405 11.98 -37.32 3.58
CA ARG A 405 12.24 -36.06 4.31
C ARG A 405 11.26 -34.93 3.97
N LYS A 406 10.61 -34.95 2.81
CA LYS A 406 9.60 -33.97 2.37
C LYS A 406 8.20 -34.36 2.87
N GLU A 407 7.91 -35.65 2.96
CA GLU A 407 6.65 -36.19 3.49
C GLU A 407 6.62 -36.11 5.02
N GLU A 408 7.72 -36.44 5.72
CA GLU A 408 7.93 -36.17 7.15
C GLU A 408 7.66 -34.70 7.49
N LYS A 409 8.22 -33.76 6.71
CA LYS A 409 8.01 -32.31 6.92
C LYS A 409 6.56 -31.88 6.67
N ARG A 410 5.84 -32.54 5.77
CA ARG A 410 4.40 -32.31 5.56
C ARG A 410 3.58 -32.86 6.72
N ALA A 411 3.82 -34.10 7.11
CA ALA A 411 3.17 -34.76 8.23
C ALA A 411 3.38 -33.99 9.55
N LYS A 412 4.61 -33.54 9.84
CA LYS A 412 4.89 -32.65 10.98
C LYS A 412 4.10 -31.34 10.89
N GLN A 413 4.04 -30.68 9.73
CA GLN A 413 3.25 -29.46 9.57
C GLN A 413 1.74 -29.68 9.69
N GLU A 414 1.23 -30.85 9.33
CA GLU A 414 -0.19 -31.20 9.44
C GLU A 414 -0.57 -31.58 10.87
N PHE A 415 0.28 -32.35 11.55
CA PHE A 415 0.19 -32.62 12.99
C PHE A 415 0.20 -31.32 13.82
N LEU A 416 1.12 -30.39 13.54
CA LEU A 416 1.18 -29.09 14.22
C LEU A 416 -0.10 -28.26 14.00
N LYS A 417 -0.69 -28.28 12.80
CA LYS A 417 -1.98 -27.62 12.55
C LYS A 417 -3.11 -28.28 13.34
N GLN A 418 -3.17 -29.61 13.34
CA GLN A 418 -4.18 -30.36 14.09
C GLN A 418 -4.11 -30.07 15.59
N LEU A 419 -2.91 -30.11 16.19
CA LEU A 419 -2.67 -29.77 17.59
C LEU A 419 -3.16 -28.35 17.94
N VAL A 420 -2.79 -27.36 17.12
CA VAL A 420 -3.21 -25.96 17.29
C VAL A 420 -4.70 -25.75 17.06
N ASP A 421 -5.35 -26.56 16.22
CA ASP A 421 -6.78 -26.49 15.98
C ASP A 421 -7.62 -27.30 16.99
N GLN A 422 -7.00 -28.22 17.74
CA GLN A 422 -7.57 -29.00 18.86
C GLN A 422 -7.45 -28.32 20.23
N ASP A 423 -6.53 -27.36 20.41
CA ASP A 423 -6.40 -26.55 21.65
C ASP A 423 -7.76 -26.00 22.09
N GLU A 424 -8.19 -26.39 23.31
CA GLU A 424 -9.48 -26.03 23.90
C GLU A 424 -9.70 -24.52 23.95
N THR A 425 -8.64 -23.75 24.20
CA THR A 425 -8.71 -22.28 24.26
C THR A 425 -8.93 -21.68 22.87
N VAL A 426 -8.26 -22.21 21.85
CA VAL A 426 -8.45 -21.85 20.44
C VAL A 426 -9.85 -22.25 19.97
N LEU A 427 -10.37 -23.41 20.39
CA LEU A 427 -11.75 -23.84 20.11
C LEU A 427 -12.79 -22.92 20.76
N ALA A 428 -12.61 -22.57 22.04
CA ALA A 428 -13.47 -21.62 22.74
C ALA A 428 -13.47 -20.23 22.08
N LEU A 429 -12.29 -19.73 21.68
CA LEU A 429 -12.15 -18.46 20.97
C LEU A 429 -12.77 -18.52 19.56
N LYS A 430 -12.61 -19.62 18.80
CA LYS A 430 -13.31 -19.83 17.52
C LYS A 430 -14.83 -19.76 17.68
N LYS A 431 -15.38 -20.43 18.70
CA LYS A 431 -16.82 -20.44 19.01
C LYS A 431 -17.31 -19.04 19.35
N LYS A 432 -16.64 -18.36 20.29
CA LYS A 432 -16.94 -16.97 20.70
C LYS A 432 -16.88 -15.99 19.52
N LEU A 433 -15.93 -16.15 18.61
CA LEU A 433 -15.83 -15.32 17.40
C LEU A 433 -17.03 -15.50 16.45
N GLU A 434 -17.50 -16.74 16.25
CA GLU A 434 -18.68 -16.98 15.41
C GLU A 434 -19.99 -16.55 16.10
N GLU A 435 -20.10 -16.66 17.43
CA GLU A 435 -21.19 -16.07 18.21
C GLU A 435 -21.28 -14.54 18.01
N GLN A 436 -20.16 -13.80 18.12
CA GLN A 436 -20.13 -12.35 17.89
C GLN A 436 -20.50 -11.98 16.45
N LYS A 437 -20.00 -12.73 15.46
CA LYS A 437 -20.42 -12.55 14.05
C LYS A 437 -21.91 -12.83 13.84
N GLN A 438 -22.48 -13.86 14.50
CA GLN A 438 -23.90 -14.16 14.41
C GLN A 438 -24.75 -13.04 15.02
N GLN A 439 -24.39 -12.51 16.18
CA GLN A 439 -25.04 -11.33 16.78
C GLN A 439 -25.00 -10.14 15.81
N ARG A 440 -23.84 -9.85 15.21
CA ARG A 440 -23.70 -8.77 14.21
C ARG A 440 -24.51 -9.02 12.92
N ARG A 441 -24.65 -10.27 12.47
CA ARG A 441 -25.53 -10.65 11.34
C ARG A 441 -27.00 -10.43 11.70
N GLN A 442 -27.46 -10.89 12.87
CA GLN A 442 -28.83 -10.69 13.35
C GLN A 442 -29.18 -9.20 13.46
N LEU A 443 -28.29 -8.39 14.04
CA LEU A 443 -28.46 -6.93 14.16
C LEU A 443 -28.53 -6.21 12.81
N LYS A 444 -27.83 -6.70 11.78
CA LYS A 444 -27.94 -6.20 10.39
C LYS A 444 -29.24 -6.63 9.71
N LEU A 445 -29.79 -7.80 10.05
CA LEU A 445 -31.11 -8.23 9.56
C LEU A 445 -32.24 -7.40 10.20
N LEU A 446 -32.12 -7.07 11.48
CA LEU A 446 -33.03 -6.16 12.20
C LEU A 446 -33.01 -4.72 11.63
N GLU A 447 -31.88 -4.24 11.11
CA GLU A 447 -31.85 -2.98 10.35
C GLU A 447 -32.57 -3.10 9.00
N LYS A 448 -32.36 -4.20 8.26
CA LYS A 448 -33.00 -4.45 6.96
C LYS A 448 -34.52 -4.64 7.05
N SER A 449 -35.05 -5.14 8.17
CA SER A 449 -36.50 -5.17 8.40
C SER A 449 -37.06 -3.80 8.79
N LYS A 450 -36.36 -3.04 9.65
CA LYS A 450 -36.73 -1.65 9.99
C LYS A 450 -36.70 -0.67 8.80
N THR A 451 -35.92 -0.97 7.75
CA THR A 451 -35.73 -0.09 6.58
C THR A 451 -36.53 -0.48 5.35
N LYS A 452 -37.34 -1.55 5.39
CA LYS A 452 -38.35 -1.81 4.35
C LYS A 452 -39.58 -0.94 4.59
N PRO A 453 -40.01 -0.10 3.62
CA PRO A 453 -41.30 0.56 3.69
C PRO A 453 -42.44 -0.49 3.66
N GLN A 454 -43.51 -0.25 4.38
CA GLN A 454 -44.77 -0.99 4.20
C GLN A 454 -45.45 -0.50 2.92
N THR A 455 -45.22 -1.19 1.80
CA THR A 455 -45.94 -0.94 0.54
C THR A 455 -47.36 -1.51 0.61
N GLY A 456 -48.25 -0.77 1.28
CA GLY A 456 -49.68 -1.05 1.32
C GLY A 456 -50.42 -0.49 0.11
N THR A 457 -50.90 -1.39 -0.75
CA THR A 457 -52.04 -1.28 -1.69
C THR A 457 -52.22 0.03 -2.51
N PRO A 458 -52.04 -0.01 -3.84
CA PRO A 458 -52.48 1.08 -4.71
C PRO A 458 -54.01 1.02 -4.91
N ALA A 459 -54.74 2.01 -4.39
CA ALA A 459 -56.15 2.24 -4.75
C ALA A 459 -56.23 3.16 -5.97
N ALA A 460 -57.01 2.77 -6.98
CA ALA A 460 -57.14 3.55 -8.21
C ALA A 460 -58.16 4.69 -8.07
N ALA A 461 -57.76 5.90 -8.45
CA ALA A 461 -58.64 7.01 -8.78
C ALA A 461 -58.01 7.84 -9.90
N GLN A 462 -58.71 7.95 -11.04
CA GLN A 462 -58.32 8.85 -12.12
C GLN A 462 -58.93 10.23 -11.89
N THR A 463 -58.12 11.28 -11.93
CA THR A 463 -58.54 12.61 -12.41
C THR A 463 -57.35 13.30 -13.04
N GLU A 464 -57.49 13.68 -14.31
CA GLU A 464 -56.52 14.51 -15.01
C GLU A 464 -56.54 15.94 -14.46
N THR A 465 -55.39 16.62 -14.43
CA THR A 465 -55.34 18.09 -14.42
C THR A 465 -53.98 18.54 -14.95
N HIS A 466 -53.98 19.49 -15.88
CA HIS A 466 -52.75 19.98 -16.52
C HIS A 466 -51.84 20.75 -15.57
N GLY A 467 -50.54 20.75 -15.89
CA GLY A 467 -49.49 21.19 -14.99
C GLY A 467 -49.52 22.67 -14.57
N ARG A 468 -49.24 22.92 -13.29
CA ARG A 468 -48.92 24.25 -12.75
C ARG A 468 -47.82 24.20 -11.66
N GLN A 469 -46.71 23.54 -11.95
CA GLN A 469 -45.56 23.41 -11.02
C GLN A 469 -44.65 24.66 -10.95
N THR A 470 -45.22 25.87 -10.92
CA THR A 470 -44.50 27.14 -10.68
C THR A 470 -45.41 28.16 -9.97
N SER A 471 -45.51 28.10 -8.64
CA SER A 471 -46.12 29.17 -7.83
C SER A 471 -45.71 29.19 -6.35
N ASN A 472 -45.60 28.04 -5.69
CA ASN A 472 -45.56 28.02 -4.21
C ASN A 472 -44.15 28.07 -3.58
N ARG A 473 -43.21 28.79 -4.20
CA ARG A 473 -41.88 29.08 -3.61
C ARG A 473 -41.63 30.58 -3.33
N LYS A 474 -42.48 31.48 -3.84
CA LYS A 474 -42.31 32.94 -3.67
C LYS A 474 -43.04 33.55 -2.46
N ASN A 475 -44.01 32.85 -1.86
CA ASN A 475 -44.89 33.38 -0.81
C ASN A 475 -44.24 33.59 0.58
N TRP A 476 -42.91 33.74 0.63
CA TRP A 476 -42.14 34.09 1.84
C TRP A 476 -41.15 35.24 1.60
N GLU A 477 -40.90 35.64 0.36
CA GLU A 477 -39.97 36.73 0.02
C GLU A 477 -40.71 38.08 -0.13
N GLU A 478 -41.96 38.05 -0.64
CA GLU A 478 -42.77 39.27 -0.86
C GLU A 478 -43.30 39.91 0.44
N ILE A 479 -43.46 39.13 1.53
CA ILE A 479 -43.99 39.63 2.82
C ILE A 479 -43.00 40.56 3.56
N ASN A 480 -41.71 40.52 3.22
CA ASN A 480 -40.68 41.37 3.83
C ASN A 480 -40.38 42.67 3.04
N GLN A 481 -41.22 43.05 2.08
CA GLN A 481 -41.05 44.30 1.30
C GLN A 481 -42.20 45.33 1.45
N GLU A 482 -43.22 45.05 2.27
CA GLU A 482 -44.28 46.03 2.62
C GLU A 482 -44.34 46.27 4.16
N MET A 483 -43.38 47.03 4.67
CA MET A 483 -43.30 47.58 6.05
C MET A 483 -42.65 48.96 6.02
#